data_AF-A0A833L1G8-F1
#
_entry.id   AF-A0A833L1G8-F1
#
_cell.length_a   1.000
_cell.length_b   1.000
_cell.length_c   1.000
_cell.angle_alpha   90.00
_cell.angle_beta   90.00
_cell.angle_gamma   90.00
#
_symmetry.space_group_name_H-M   'P 1'
#
loop_
_entity.id
_entity.type
_entity.pdbx_description
1 polymer ?
#
loop_
_entity_poly.entity_id
_entity_poly.type
_entity_poly.pdbx_seq_one_letter_code
_entity_poly.pdbx_strand_id
1 'polypeptide(L)'
;MHVAPKIKIQRVGTSKQPKYRIVVQEAKQKLGGLVIEILGIYHPRQTPTLFEVNKEKVLDWIKKGAQPTEKLRILLGKFGILPPVDTSNLTKRKPKKEIVKKEEPAAQAPVAPPAAPEVKEEKKEG
;
A
#
# COMPACT_ATOMS: atom_id res chain seq x y z
N MET A 1 15.63 18.94 22.02
CA MET A 1 15.24 17.53 21.88
C MET A 1 14.84 17.23 20.43
N HIS A 2 15.67 16.46 19.72
CA HIS A 2 15.25 15.85 18.45
C HIS A 2 14.21 14.78 18.75
N VAL A 3 13.10 14.80 18.02
CA VAL A 3 12.02 13.84 18.20
C VAL A 3 12.17 12.75 17.15
N ALA A 4 11.99 11.50 17.56
CA ALA A 4 12.07 10.38 16.63
C ALA A 4 11.03 10.52 15.50
N PRO A 5 11.38 10.15 14.26
CA PRO A 5 10.44 10.15 13.15
C PRO A 5 9.30 9.15 13.40
N LYS A 6 8.14 9.44 12.82
CA LYS A 6 6.96 8.59 12.90
C LYS A 6 6.58 8.09 11.52
N ILE A 7 6.20 6.82 11.45
CA ILE A 7 5.64 6.24 10.23
C ILE A 7 4.11 6.35 10.31
N LYS A 8 3.55 7.13 9.39
CA LYS A 8 2.13 7.53 9.38
C LYS A 8 1.49 7.17 8.05
N ILE A 9 0.17 7.12 8.07
CA ILE A 9 -0.66 6.94 6.88
C ILE A 9 -1.19 8.32 6.47
N GLN A 10 -0.84 8.78 5.28
CA GLN A 10 -1.28 10.05 4.73
C GLN A 10 -2.34 9.83 3.66
N ARG A 11 -3.47 10.52 3.74
CA ARG A 11 -4.52 10.46 2.72
C ARG A 11 -4.14 11.36 1.53
N VAL A 12 -4.24 10.81 0.31
CA VAL A 12 -3.94 11.49 -0.96
C VAL A 12 -5.05 11.34 -2.00
N GLY A 13 -6.20 10.77 -1.61
CA GLY A 13 -7.34 10.53 -2.50
C GLY A 13 -8.43 11.59 -2.39
N THR A 14 -9.36 11.57 -3.35
CA THR A 14 -10.50 12.47 -3.43
C THR A 14 -11.59 12.13 -2.40
N SER A 15 -12.65 12.93 -2.36
CA SER A 15 -13.85 12.59 -1.61
C SER A 15 -14.41 11.24 -2.09
N LYS A 16 -14.89 10.42 -1.15
CA LYS A 16 -15.42 9.05 -1.38
C LYS A 16 -14.43 8.00 -1.93
N GLN A 17 -13.24 8.40 -2.42
CA GLN A 17 -12.18 7.52 -2.88
C GLN A 17 -10.87 7.75 -2.09
N PRO A 18 -10.80 7.34 -0.81
CA PRO A 18 -9.60 7.47 0.00
C PRO A 18 -8.49 6.55 -0.55
N LYS A 19 -7.38 7.18 -0.94
CA LYS A 19 -6.09 6.55 -1.22
C LYS A 19 -5.11 6.99 -0.15
N TYR A 20 -4.24 6.10 0.28
CA TYR A 20 -3.28 6.38 1.32
C TYR A 20 -1.85 6.09 0.87
N ARG A 21 -0.91 6.88 1.40
CA ARG A 21 0.53 6.64 1.32
C ARG A 21 1.07 6.35 2.71
N ILE A 22 2.03 5.44 2.77
CA ILE A 22 2.78 5.13 3.98
C ILE A 22 4.02 6.01 3.95
N VAL A 23 4.12 6.94 4.89
CA VAL A 23 5.13 8.00 4.87
C VAL A 23 5.90 8.05 6.18
N VAL A 24 7.18 8.39 6.09
CA VAL A 24 8.03 8.75 7.22
C VAL A 24 8.06 10.27 7.33
N GLN A 25 7.69 10.79 8.50
CA GLN A 25 7.70 12.22 8.79
C GLN A 25 8.26 12.45 10.18
N GLU A 26 8.87 13.62 10.42
CA GLU A 26 9.18 13.99 11.79
C GLU A 26 7.90 14.10 12.64
N ALA A 27 7.98 13.78 13.92
CA ALA A 27 6.80 13.76 14.78
C ALA A 27 6.12 15.14 14.93
N LYS A 28 6.87 16.23 14.77
CA LYS A 28 6.38 17.62 14.85
C LYS A 28 5.59 18.07 13.62
N GLN A 29 5.70 17.36 12.51
CA GLN A 29 5.04 17.76 11.26
C GLN A 29 3.52 17.61 11.35
N LYS A 30 2.83 18.59 10.76
CA LYS A 30 1.36 18.58 10.61
C LYS A 30 0.92 17.40 9.74
N LEU A 31 -0.36 17.05 9.85
CA LEU A 31 -0.96 16.01 9.01
C LEU A 31 -0.83 16.40 7.53
N GLY A 32 -0.14 15.55 6.75
CA GLY A 32 0.11 15.81 5.33
C GLY A 32 1.19 16.86 5.01
N GLY A 33 2.04 17.20 5.99
CA GLY A 33 3.18 18.10 5.81
C GLY A 33 4.38 17.45 5.12
N LEU A 34 5.59 17.95 5.41
CA LEU A 34 6.82 17.51 4.75
C LEU A 34 7.10 16.03 5.02
N VAL A 35 7.39 15.29 3.96
CA VAL A 35 7.66 13.86 3.98
C VAL A 35 9.15 13.63 3.78
N ILE A 36 9.75 12.83 4.65
CA ILE A 36 11.15 12.41 4.52
C ILE A 36 11.25 11.35 3.45
N GLU A 37 10.40 10.32 3.54
CA GLU A 37 10.38 9.22 2.57
C GLU A 37 8.98 8.58 2.46
N ILE A 38 8.63 8.14 1.26
CA ILE A 38 7.41 7.37 0.99
C ILE A 38 7.80 5.89 0.92
N LEU A 39 7.25 5.08 1.82
CA LEU A 39 7.56 3.65 1.92
C LEU A 39 6.62 2.76 1.09
N GLY A 40 5.43 3.27 0.75
CA GLY A 40 4.43 2.50 0.03
C GLY A 40 3.07 3.17 -0.10
N ILE A 41 2.11 2.41 -0.60
CA ILE A 41 0.73 2.81 -0.85
C ILE A 41 -0.27 1.81 -0.26
N TYR A 42 -1.45 2.33 0.08
CA TYR A 42 -2.56 1.55 0.62
C TYR A 42 -3.90 2.04 0.07
N HIS A 43 -4.62 1.16 -0.62
CA HIS A 43 -5.96 1.43 -1.17
C HIS A 43 -7.00 0.47 -0.58
N PRO A 44 -7.70 0.85 0.50
CA PRO A 44 -8.70 -0.01 1.15
C PRO A 44 -9.98 -0.25 0.34
N ARG A 45 -10.27 0.60 -0.65
CA ARG A 45 -11.49 0.50 -1.47
C ARG A 45 -11.29 -0.29 -2.76
N GLN A 46 -10.05 -0.65 -3.09
CA GLN A 46 -9.76 -1.51 -4.23
C GLN A 46 -10.10 -2.95 -3.85
N THR A 47 -10.64 -3.71 -4.80
CA THR A 47 -10.92 -5.14 -4.65
C THR A 47 -10.11 -5.85 -5.73
N PRO A 48 -9.01 -6.55 -5.39
CA PRO A 48 -8.45 -6.78 -4.05
C PRO A 48 -7.83 -5.51 -3.43
N THR A 49 -7.70 -5.48 -2.10
CA THR A 49 -7.07 -4.36 -1.39
C THR A 49 -5.61 -4.24 -1.80
N LEU A 50 -5.25 -3.12 -2.41
CA LEU A 50 -3.86 -2.86 -2.79
C LEU A 50 -3.08 -2.39 -1.56
N PHE A 51 -2.05 -3.16 -1.22
CA PHE A 51 -1.10 -2.80 -0.17
C PHE A 51 0.30 -3.16 -0.66
N GLU A 52 1.05 -2.14 -1.04
CA GLU A 52 2.41 -2.28 -1.55
C GLU A 52 3.32 -1.44 -0.69
N VAL A 53 4.27 -2.09 0.00
CA VAL A 53 5.23 -1.40 0.85
C VAL A 53 6.58 -2.07 0.75
N ASN A 54 7.65 -1.28 0.73
CA ASN A 54 8.99 -1.81 0.74
C ASN A 54 9.34 -2.28 2.17
N LYS A 55 9.38 -3.60 2.37
CA LYS A 55 9.65 -4.23 3.66
C LYS A 55 11.02 -3.85 4.23
N GLU A 56 12.06 -3.82 3.42
CA GLU A 56 13.43 -3.50 3.84
C GLU A 56 13.50 -2.08 4.41
N LYS A 57 12.99 -1.11 3.65
CA LYS A 57 12.95 0.29 4.07
C LYS A 57 12.16 0.49 5.36
N VAL A 58 11.01 -0.16 5.50
CA VAL A 58 10.22 -0.09 6.74
C VAL A 58 11.04 -0.59 7.93
N LEU A 59 11.70 -1.74 7.79
CA LEU A 59 12.52 -2.31 8.85
C LEU A 59 13.71 -1.42 9.18
N ASP A 60 14.36 -0.82 8.18
CA ASP A 60 15.47 0.10 8.40
C ASP A 60 15.05 1.36 9.15
N TRP A 61 13.89 1.92 8.82
CA TRP A 61 13.35 3.06 9.56
C TRP A 61 13.00 2.70 11.00
N ILE A 62 12.45 1.51 11.24
CA ILE A 62 12.17 1.02 12.59
C ILE A 62 13.47 0.83 13.38
N LYS A 63 14.52 0.26 12.77
CA LYS A 63 15.86 0.14 13.38
C LYS A 63 16.46 1.50 13.73
N LYS A 64 16.23 2.53 12.90
CA LYS A 64 16.62 3.93 13.16
C LYS A 64 15.78 4.62 14.25
N GLY A 65 14.83 3.91 14.87
CA GLY A 65 13.98 4.42 15.94
C GLY A 65 12.67 5.06 15.46
N ALA A 66 12.30 4.89 14.19
CA ALA A 66 11.01 5.38 13.71
C ALA A 66 9.86 4.58 14.32
N GLN A 67 8.85 5.28 14.85
CA GLN A 67 7.71 4.64 15.50
C GLN A 67 6.50 4.60 14.54
N PRO A 68 6.01 3.41 14.14
CA PRO A 68 4.78 3.31 13.36
C PRO A 68 3.56 3.63 14.21
N THR A 69 2.57 4.27 13.59
CA THR A 69 1.26 4.51 14.23
C THR A 69 0.47 3.21 14.43
N GLU A 70 -0.40 3.16 15.45
CA GLU A 70 -1.19 1.98 15.83
C GLU A 70 -1.88 1.29 14.62
N LYS A 71 -2.59 2.06 13.80
CA LYS A 71 -3.26 1.55 12.59
C LYS A 71 -2.28 0.94 11.59
N LEU A 72 -1.12 1.56 11.42
CA LEU A 72 -0.09 1.06 10.51
C LEU A 72 0.56 -0.20 11.06
N ARG A 73 0.79 -0.29 12.37
CA ARG A 73 1.33 -1.49 13.03
C ARG A 73 0.40 -2.70 12.81
N ILE A 74 -0.91 -2.50 12.93
CA ILE A 74 -1.91 -3.53 12.61
C ILE A 74 -1.85 -3.95 11.14
N LEU A 75 -1.78 -2.97 10.20
CA LEU A 75 -1.66 -3.27 8.77
C LEU A 75 -0.38 -4.07 8.48
N LEU A 76 0.77 -3.61 8.96
CA LEU A 76 2.05 -4.31 8.78
C LEU A 76 2.03 -5.74 9.35
N GLY A 77 1.32 -5.96 10.45
CA GLY A 77 1.08 -7.30 11.00
C GLY A 77 0.23 -8.18 10.09
N LYS A 78 -0.87 -7.65 9.55
CA LYS A 78 -1.76 -8.36 8.62
C LYS A 78 -1.06 -8.81 7.33
N PHE A 79 -0.11 -8.02 6.85
CA PHE A 79 0.66 -8.30 5.64
C PHE A 79 2.00 -9.01 5.90
N GLY A 80 2.27 -9.49 7.12
CA GLY A 80 3.45 -10.30 7.43
C GLY A 80 4.80 -9.56 7.41
N ILE A 81 4.77 -8.23 7.58
CA ILE A 81 5.98 -7.39 7.60
C ILE A 81 6.53 -7.24 9.01
N LEU A 82 5.62 -7.07 9.97
CA LEU A 82 5.91 -7.01 11.40
C LEU A 82 5.20 -8.16 12.11
N PRO A 83 5.63 -8.52 13.34
CA PRO A 83 4.86 -9.44 14.16
C PRO A 83 3.42 -8.91 14.33
N PRO A 84 2.40 -9.78 14.22
CA PRO A 84 1.03 -9.39 14.47
C PRO A 84 0.90 -8.86 15.89
N VAL A 85 0.07 -7.84 16.05
CA VAL A 85 -0.20 -7.23 17.35
C VAL A 85 -1.50 -7.76 17.92
N ASP A 86 -1.52 -8.02 19.23
CA ASP A 86 -2.73 -8.46 19.93
C ASP A 86 -3.78 -7.34 19.91
N THR A 87 -4.71 -7.41 18.96
CA THR A 87 -5.78 -6.41 18.80
C THR A 87 -6.97 -6.62 19.74
N SER A 88 -6.91 -7.60 20.66
CA SER A 88 -8.02 -8.01 21.54
C SER A 88 -8.61 -6.86 22.36
N ASN A 89 -7.78 -5.88 22.74
CA ASN A 89 -8.19 -4.71 23.51
C ASN A 89 -8.46 -3.45 22.67
N LEU A 90 -8.18 -3.46 21.36
CA LEU A 90 -8.10 -2.26 20.54
C LEU A 90 -9.42 -1.76 19.95
N THR A 91 -10.51 -2.53 20.01
CA THR A 91 -11.93 -2.09 19.92
C THR A 91 -12.80 -3.33 19.71
N LYS A 92 -13.85 -3.51 20.54
CA LYS A 92 -15.01 -4.36 20.26
C LYS A 92 -15.74 -3.84 19.01
N ARG A 93 -15.26 -4.21 17.81
CA ARG A 93 -15.94 -3.98 16.54
C ARG A 93 -15.94 -5.28 15.78
N LYS A 94 -17.14 -5.82 15.60
CA LYS A 94 -17.43 -7.08 14.92
C LYS A 94 -16.69 -7.13 13.58
N PRO A 95 -15.84 -8.14 13.33
CA PRO A 95 -15.21 -8.31 12.03
C PRO A 95 -16.32 -8.60 11.01
N LYS A 96 -16.43 -7.78 9.96
CA LYS A 96 -17.26 -8.15 8.82
C LYS A 96 -16.44 -9.14 7.99
N LYS A 97 -16.63 -10.41 8.34
CA LYS A 97 -16.34 -11.67 7.62
C LYS A 97 -15.28 -11.60 6.52
N GLU A 98 -14.17 -12.26 6.80
CA GLU A 98 -13.30 -12.89 5.82
C GLU A 98 -13.89 -14.28 5.49
N ILE A 99 -14.26 -14.51 4.22
CA ILE A 99 -14.51 -15.81 3.56
C ILE A 99 -14.20 -15.49 2.07
N VAL A 100 -13.08 -15.84 1.43
CA VAL A 100 -12.41 -17.12 1.16
C VAL A 100 -13.21 -18.07 0.25
N LYS A 101 -12.89 -17.97 -1.06
CA LYS A 101 -12.54 -19.07 -2.00
C LYS A 101 -13.65 -19.99 -2.54
N LYS A 102 -13.99 -19.84 -3.83
CA LYS A 102 -14.20 -20.94 -4.80
C LYS A 102 -14.05 -20.45 -6.27
N GLU A 103 -13.02 -21.00 -6.91
CA GLU A 103 -12.80 -21.26 -8.35
C GLU A 103 -12.43 -20.14 -9.38
N GLU A 104 -11.24 -20.39 -9.97
CA GLU A 104 -10.55 -19.93 -11.20
C GLU A 104 -11.31 -20.34 -12.50
N PRO A 105 -10.85 -20.07 -13.77
CA PRO A 105 -9.55 -19.54 -14.24
C PRO A 105 -9.61 -18.56 -15.44
N ALA A 106 -8.42 -18.20 -15.96
CA ALA A 106 -8.11 -17.52 -17.24
C ALA A 106 -8.28 -15.99 -17.23
N ALA A 107 -7.26 -15.18 -17.54
CA ALA A 107 -6.25 -15.40 -18.57
C ALA A 107 -4.84 -15.08 -18.05
N GLN A 108 -3.98 -16.10 -18.14
CA GLN A 108 -2.57 -15.89 -18.40
C GLN A 108 -2.46 -15.15 -19.74
N ALA A 109 -1.86 -13.97 -19.74
CA ALA A 109 -1.14 -13.46 -20.89
C ALA A 109 0.32 -13.32 -20.43
N PRO A 110 1.17 -14.32 -20.67
CA PRO A 110 2.59 -14.19 -20.41
C PRO A 110 3.22 -13.32 -21.51
N VAL A 111 4.15 -12.44 -21.10
CA VAL A 111 5.44 -12.05 -21.73
C VAL A 111 5.49 -12.03 -23.28
N ALA A 112 5.94 -11.01 -24.01
CA ALA A 112 7.09 -10.12 -23.87
C ALA A 112 7.03 -9.02 -24.98
N PRO A 113 7.80 -7.91 -24.88
CA PRO A 113 7.89 -6.80 -25.86
C PRO A 113 8.97 -7.11 -26.93
N PRO A 114 9.46 -6.17 -27.76
CA PRO A 114 8.87 -5.14 -28.65
C PRO A 114 9.35 -5.32 -30.12
N ALA A 115 8.55 -4.96 -31.14
CA ALA A 115 9.07 -4.70 -32.49
C ALA A 115 8.05 -3.96 -33.37
N ALA A 116 8.31 -2.68 -33.66
CA ALA A 116 8.00 -2.12 -34.97
C ALA A 116 9.14 -2.57 -35.91
N PRO A 117 8.87 -2.97 -37.17
CA PRO A 117 8.75 -1.96 -38.22
C PRO A 117 7.68 -2.26 -39.31
N GLU A 118 7.04 -1.18 -39.76
CA GLU A 118 7.05 -0.70 -41.16
C GLU A 118 6.56 -1.60 -42.34
N VAL A 119 5.72 -0.96 -43.18
CA VAL A 119 5.59 -1.07 -44.65
C VAL A 119 4.39 -1.85 -45.27
N LYS A 120 3.69 -1.09 -46.14
CA LYS A 120 2.83 -1.39 -47.31
C LYS A 120 1.35 -1.78 -47.09
N GLU A 121 0.35 -1.00 -47.52
CA GLU A 121 -0.04 -0.51 -48.87
C GLU A 121 -1.11 -1.42 -49.51
N GLU A 122 -2.20 -0.76 -49.93
CA GLU A 122 -3.18 -1.15 -50.95
C GLU A 122 -4.10 -2.39 -50.76
N LYS A 123 -5.42 -2.17 -50.76
CA LYS A 123 -6.28 -2.14 -51.97
C LYS A 123 -7.67 -2.74 -51.69
N LYS A 124 -8.73 -2.01 -52.13
CA LYS A 124 -10.08 -2.47 -52.55
C LYS A 124 -10.91 -3.22 -51.47
N GLU A 125 -12.23 -3.15 -51.42
CA GLU A 125 -13.28 -3.01 -52.43
C GLU A 125 -14.59 -2.71 -51.68
N GLY A 126 -15.53 -1.98 -52.32
CA GLY A 126 -16.92 -1.87 -51.88
C GLY A 126 -17.51 -0.49 -52.06
#